data_AF-A0A2X3HEU5-F1
#
_entry.id   AF-A0A2X3HEU5-F1
#
_cell.length_a   1.000
_cell.length_b   1.000
_cell.length_c   1.000
_cell.angle_alpha   90.00
_cell.angle_beta   90.00
_cell.angle_gamma   90.00
#
_symmetry.space_group_name_H-M   'P 1'
#
loop_
_entity.id
_entity.type
_entity.pdbx_description
1 polymer ?
#
loop_
_entity_poly.entity_id
_entity_poly.type
_entity_poly.pdbx_seq_one_letter_code
_entity_poly.pdbx_strand_id
1 'polypeptide(L)'
;MTELSAFIHLESALKSDMSVGTRPYTPDFAPFIGQIGNEPIFLANGLGASGLTTGPFVGKLLAECVTSEKTSMDIARFDPAPYITKF
;
A
#
# COMPACT_ATOMS: atom_id res chain seq x y z
N MET A 1 33.15 -15.79 -6.52
CA MET A 1 32.04 -16.33 -5.70
C MET A 1 32.47 -16.70 -4.27
N THR A 2 33.71 -16.44 -3.85
CA THR A 2 34.25 -16.78 -2.50
C THR A 2 34.10 -15.68 -1.45
N GLU A 3 33.83 -14.43 -1.85
CA GLU A 3 33.73 -13.28 -0.92
C GLU A 3 32.34 -13.15 -0.26
N LEU A 4 31.29 -13.70 -0.87
CA LEU A 4 29.90 -13.59 -0.37
C LEU A 4 29.53 -14.67 0.68
N SER A 5 30.29 -15.75 0.78
CA SER A 5 30.00 -16.84 1.72
C SER A 5 30.14 -16.45 3.18
N ALA A 6 30.93 -15.41 3.49
CA ALA A 6 31.07 -14.86 4.84
C ALA A 6 29.79 -14.13 5.35
N PHE A 7 28.86 -13.80 4.45
CA PHE A 7 27.64 -13.04 4.79
C PHE A 7 26.36 -13.87 4.68
N ILE A 8 26.44 -15.11 4.20
CA ILE A 8 25.28 -15.97 3.97
C ILE A 8 25.47 -17.28 4.76
N HIS A 9 25.16 -17.25 6.05
CA HIS A 9 25.20 -18.43 6.93
C HIS A 9 23.79 -19.03 7.08
N LEU A 10 23.32 -19.73 6.05
CA LEU A 10 22.02 -20.43 6.06
C LEU A 10 22.15 -21.95 6.26
N GLU A 11 23.37 -22.47 6.41
CA GLU A 11 23.65 -23.92 6.43
C GLU A 11 22.98 -24.66 7.60
N SER A 12 22.63 -23.96 8.67
CA SER A 12 21.91 -24.50 9.84
C SER A 12 20.42 -24.13 9.90
N ALA A 13 19.89 -23.44 8.89
CA ALA A 13 18.48 -23.03 8.86
C ALA A 13 17.59 -24.27 8.62
N LEU A 14 17.10 -24.83 9.72
CA LEU A 14 16.19 -25.96 9.74
C LEU A 14 14.79 -25.50 9.32
N LYS A 15 14.58 -25.42 8.00
CA LYS A 15 13.29 -25.23 7.32
C LYS A 15 12.74 -23.79 7.40
N SER A 16 12.32 -23.27 6.25
CA SER A 16 11.61 -22.01 6.12
C SER A 16 10.17 -22.26 5.67
N ASP A 17 9.20 -21.69 6.35
CA ASP A 17 7.84 -21.61 5.83
C ASP A 17 7.77 -20.53 4.74
N MET A 18 7.05 -20.83 3.66
CA MET A 18 6.90 -19.93 2.52
C MET A 18 5.45 -19.45 2.44
N SER A 19 5.25 -18.16 2.68
CA SER A 19 3.96 -17.49 2.53
C SER A 19 3.87 -16.80 1.18
N VAL A 20 2.69 -16.84 0.56
CA VAL A 20 2.39 -16.17 -0.71
C VAL A 20 1.30 -15.13 -0.47
N GLY A 21 1.44 -13.95 -1.07
CA GLY A 21 0.45 -12.87 -0.98
C GLY A 21 0.47 -11.98 -2.22
N THR A 22 -0.71 -11.53 -2.64
CA THR A 22 -0.86 -10.59 -3.75
C THR A 22 -0.56 -9.17 -3.27
N ARG A 23 0.24 -8.44 -4.04
CA ARG A 23 0.53 -7.03 -3.77
C ARG A 23 -0.35 -6.14 -4.66
N PRO A 24 -1.12 -5.19 -4.08
CA PRO A 24 -1.92 -4.28 -4.88
C PRO A 24 -1.03 -3.17 -5.44
N TYR A 25 -0.61 -3.30 -6.69
CA TYR A 25 0.12 -2.25 -7.41
C TYR A 25 -0.81 -1.49 -8.36
N THR A 26 -0.59 -0.19 -8.44
CA THR A 26 -1.12 0.68 -9.48
C THR A 26 -0.10 0.82 -10.63
N PRO A 27 -0.53 1.19 -11.85
CA PRO A 27 0.38 1.41 -12.98
C PRO A 27 1.47 2.46 -12.74
N ASP A 28 1.24 3.41 -11.84
CA ASP A 28 2.17 4.50 -11.49
C ASP A 28 2.91 4.28 -10.16
N PHE A 29 2.68 3.14 -9.50
CA PHE A 29 3.23 2.77 -8.19
C PHE A 29 2.85 3.71 -7.02
N ALA A 30 1.86 4.60 -7.20
CA ALA A 30 1.32 5.43 -6.13
C ALA A 30 0.04 4.82 -5.54
N PRO A 31 -0.22 4.96 -4.22
CA PRO A 31 -1.49 4.54 -3.66
C PRO A 31 -2.62 5.44 -4.14
N PHE A 32 -3.86 4.97 -4.02
CA PHE A 32 -5.02 5.85 -4.09
C PHE A 32 -5.77 5.84 -2.76
N ILE A 33 -6.24 7.01 -2.34
CA ILE A 33 -6.87 7.29 -1.05
C ILE A 33 -7.94 8.35 -1.30
N GLY A 34 -9.19 8.09 -0.95
CA GLY A 34 -10.25 9.10 -1.04
C GLY A 34 -11.64 8.54 -1.27
N GLN A 35 -12.57 9.47 -1.50
CA GLN A 35 -13.97 9.18 -1.79
C GLN A 35 -14.17 8.89 -3.28
N ILE A 36 -15.09 7.97 -3.62
CA ILE A 36 -15.49 7.74 -5.01
C ILE A 36 -16.63 8.68 -5.38
N GLY A 37 -16.34 9.68 -6.22
CA GLY A 37 -17.36 10.64 -6.67
C GLY A 37 -18.07 11.29 -5.49
N ASN A 38 -19.41 11.27 -5.52
CA ASN A 38 -20.25 11.84 -4.45
C ASN A 38 -20.88 10.76 -3.54
N GLU A 39 -20.50 9.50 -3.70
CA GLU A 39 -21.05 8.39 -2.91
C GLU A 39 -20.33 8.29 -1.56
N PRO A 40 -20.99 7.86 -0.47
CA PRO A 40 -20.35 7.67 0.84
C PRO A 40 -19.46 6.42 0.88
N ILE A 41 -18.62 6.23 -0.15
CA ILE A 41 -17.72 5.10 -0.35
C ILE A 41 -16.30 5.65 -0.39
N PHE A 42 -15.45 5.15 0.51
CA PHE A 42 -14.06 5.56 0.66
C PHE A 42 -13.13 4.40 0.40
N LEU A 43 -12.04 4.66 -0.31
CA LEU A 43 -11.05 3.66 -0.71
C LEU A 43 -9.65 4.06 -0.24
N ALA A 44 -8.87 3.06 0.16
CA ALA A 44 -7.42 3.15 0.21
C ALA A 44 -6.82 1.85 -0.30
N ASN A 45 -6.00 1.91 -1.36
CA ASN A 45 -5.32 0.73 -1.91
C ASN A 45 -4.05 1.16 -2.70
N GLY A 46 -3.42 0.23 -3.41
CA GLY A 46 -2.25 0.54 -4.24
C GLY A 46 -0.94 0.66 -3.45
N LEU A 47 -0.90 0.15 -2.20
CA LEU A 47 0.26 0.28 -1.31
C LEU A 47 1.46 -0.60 -1.72
N GLY A 48 1.28 -1.52 -2.67
CA GLY A 48 2.36 -2.33 -3.24
C GLY A 48 3.24 -3.00 -2.19
N ALA A 49 4.55 -2.73 -2.25
CA ALA A 49 5.52 -3.29 -1.31
C ALA A 49 5.68 -2.52 0.00
N SER A 50 5.20 -1.29 0.06
CA SER A 50 5.37 -0.42 1.22
C SER A 50 4.20 -0.49 2.20
N GLY A 51 3.19 -1.33 1.96
CA GLY A 51 1.95 -1.34 2.74
C GLY A 51 2.11 -1.54 4.25
N LEU A 52 3.11 -2.31 4.71
CA LEU A 52 3.38 -2.42 6.15
C LEU A 52 3.97 -1.14 6.75
N THR A 53 4.71 -0.38 5.95
CA THR A 53 5.33 0.89 6.37
C THR A 53 4.34 2.04 6.29
N THR A 54 3.61 2.16 5.18
CA THR A 54 2.73 3.32 4.91
C THR A 54 1.29 3.08 5.34
N GLY A 55 0.86 1.82 5.51
CA GLY A 55 -0.51 1.43 5.82
C GLY A 55 -1.10 2.15 7.04
N PRO A 56 -0.39 2.23 8.20
CA PRO A 56 -0.91 2.95 9.36
C PRO A 56 -1.21 4.42 9.08
N PHE A 57 -0.33 5.11 8.35
CA PHE A 57 -0.54 6.53 8.01
C PHE A 57 -1.65 6.71 6.98
N VAL A 58 -1.71 5.83 5.97
CA VAL A 58 -2.79 5.83 4.98
C VAL A 58 -4.15 5.55 5.63
N GLY A 59 -4.21 4.63 6.60
CA GLY A 59 -5.43 4.37 7.36
C GLY A 59 -5.90 5.60 8.15
N LYS A 60 -4.98 6.35 8.74
CA LYS A 60 -5.29 7.63 9.39
C LYS A 60 -5.88 8.64 8.40
N LEU A 61 -5.23 8.82 7.23
CA LEU A 61 -5.72 9.73 6.19
C LEU A 61 -7.11 9.34 5.69
N LEU A 62 -7.38 8.04 5.51
CA LEU A 62 -8.69 7.54 5.12
C LEU A 62 -9.75 7.83 6.20
N ALA A 63 -9.41 7.66 7.48
CA ALA A 63 -10.31 7.99 8.58
C ALA A 63 -10.64 9.49 8.62
N GLU A 64 -9.65 10.36 8.41
CA GLU A 64 -9.83 11.82 8.31
C GLU A 64 -10.75 12.18 7.13
N CYS A 65 -10.64 11.48 5.99
CA CYS A 65 -11.56 11.67 4.86
C CYS A 65 -13.00 11.33 5.24
N VAL A 66 -13.21 10.19 5.92
CA VAL A 66 -14.53 9.71 6.32
C VAL A 66 -15.20 10.66 7.31
N THR A 67 -14.44 11.24 8.25
CA THR A 67 -14.96 12.18 9.25
C THR A 67 -15.11 13.62 8.73
N SER A 68 -14.87 13.86 7.42
CA SER A 68 -14.86 15.20 6.81
C SER A 68 -13.88 16.17 7.49
N GLU A 69 -12.83 15.63 8.09
CA GLU A 69 -11.74 16.41 8.65
C GLU A 69 -10.76 16.83 7.56
N LYS A 70 -10.02 17.92 7.80
CA LYS A 70 -8.89 18.27 6.95
C LYS A 70 -7.82 17.20 7.12
N THR A 71 -7.46 16.54 6.02
CA THR A 71 -6.40 15.53 6.04
C THR A 71 -5.06 16.10 6.51
N SER A 72 -4.31 15.29 7.26
CA SER A 72 -2.98 15.61 7.77
C SER A 72 -1.94 15.88 6.68
N MET A 73 -2.23 15.43 5.46
CA MET A 73 -1.42 15.64 4.26
C MET A 73 -2.35 15.91 3.08
N ASP A 74 -1.89 16.70 2.10
CA ASP A 74 -2.60 16.84 0.83
C ASP A 74 -2.59 15.49 0.08
N ILE A 75 -3.79 14.97 -0.18
CA ILE A 75 -4.02 13.69 -0.85
C ILE A 75 -4.59 13.86 -2.26
N ALA A 76 -4.67 15.08 -2.82
CA ALA A 76 -5.24 15.31 -4.14
C ALA A 76 -4.58 14.47 -5.25
N ARG A 77 -3.26 14.22 -5.12
CA ARG A 77 -2.49 13.35 -6.04
C ARG A 77 -2.82 11.85 -5.94
N PHE A 78 -3.62 11.44 -4.96
CA PHE A 78 -3.99 10.05 -4.69
C PHE A 78 -5.48 9.80 -4.95
N ASP A 79 -6.13 10.65 -5.76
CA ASP A 79 -7.53 10.47 -6.15
C ASP A 79 -7.78 9.04 -6.68
N PRO A 80 -8.78 8.30 -6.16
CA PRO A 80 -9.17 7.00 -6.69
C PRO A 80 -9.74 7.02 -8.12
N ALA A 81 -10.27 8.16 -8.60
CA ALA A 81 -11.01 8.24 -9.86
C ALA A 81 -10.27 7.67 -11.09
N PRO A 82 -8.95 7.90 -11.30
CA PRO A 82 -8.23 7.34 -12.45
C PRO A 82 -8.15 5.81 -12.48
N TYR A 83 -8.38 5.14 -11.33
CA TYR A 83 -8.28 3.69 -11.19
C TYR A 83 -9.63 2.97 -11.31
N ILE A 84 -10.73 3.71 -11.46
CA ILE A 84 -12.09 3.18 -11.51
C ILE A 84 -12.59 3.24 -12.95
N THR A 85 -12.61 2.10 -13.63
CA THR A 85 -13.14 1.97 -14.98
C THR A 85 -14.51 1.30 -14.95
N LYS A 86 -15.45 1.79 -15.77
CA LYS A 86 -16.70 1.08 -16.05
C LYS A 86 -16.42 0.05 -17.14
N PHE A 87 -16.78 -1.20 -16.88
CA PHE A 87 -16.78 -2.28 -17.88
C PHE A 87 -17.99 -2.17 -18.80
#